data_AF-A0A1Q6YV18-F1
#
_entry.id   AF-A0A1Q6YV18-F1
#
_cell.length_a   1.000
_cell.length_b   1.000
_cell.length_c   1.000
_cell.angle_alpha   90.00
_cell.angle_beta   90.00
_cell.angle_gamma   90.00
#
_symmetry.space_group_name_H-M   'P 1'
#
loop_
_entity.id
_entity.type
_entity.pdbx_description
1 polymer ?
#
loop_
_entity_poly.entity_id
_entity_poly.type
_entity_poly.pdbx_seq_one_letter_code
_entity_poly.pdbx_strand_id
1 'polypeptide(L)' 'MTYGWPVEMVVKAARAHYRIVEVPIHYRHRSHGRSKVAGTIAGSMKAAFYMVRTTLRYAGTMRTHA' A
#
# COMPACT_ATOMS: atom_id res chain seq x y z
N MET A 1 0.64 4.66 12.63
CA MET A 1 0.48 4.94 11.19
C MET A 1 1.24 3.88 10.39
N THR A 2 0.75 2.63 10.32
CA THR A 2 1.58 1.50 9.83
C THR A 2 1.16 0.91 8.48
N TYR A 3 -0.02 1.26 7.95
CA TYR A 3 -0.55 0.59 6.74
C TYR A 3 -0.51 1.43 5.46
N GLY A 4 -0.27 2.75 5.55
CA GLY A 4 -0.31 3.66 4.40
C GLY A 4 1.01 3.80 3.65
N TRP A 5 2.13 3.35 4.23
CA TRP A 5 3.46 3.53 3.63
C TRP A 5 3.65 2.82 2.27
N PRO A 6 3.06 1.64 1.98
CA PRO A 6 3.24 1.01 0.67
C PRO A 6 2.67 1.87 -0.46
N VAL A 7 1.50 2.47 -0.23
CA VAL A 7 0.89 3.44 -1.15
C VAL A 7 1.81 4.63 -1.35
N GLU A 8 2.33 5.18 -0.25
CA GLU A 8 3.27 6.31 -0.31
C GLU A 8 4.53 5.99 -1.11
N MET A 9 5.09 4.79 -0.96
CA MET A 9 6.27 4.36 -1.73
C MET A 9 5.97 4.24 -3.22
N VAL A 10 4.86 3.60 -3.60
CA VAL A 10 4.48 3.44 -5.02
C VAL A 10 4.21 4.82 -5.66
N VAL A 11 3.49 5.71 -4.97
CA VAL A 11 3.22 7.06 -5.47
C VAL A 11 4.50 7.85 -5.67
N LYS A 12 5.44 7.81 -4.71
CA LYS A 12 6.73 8.51 -4.85
C LYS A 12 7.57 7.93 -5.98
N ALA A 13 7.59 6.60 -6.14
CA ALA A 13 8.31 5.95 -7.23
C ALA A 13 7.75 6.34 -8.60
N ALA A 14 6.42 6.38 -8.74
CA ALA A 14 5.75 6.85 -9.95
C ALA A 14 6.06 8.33 -10.24
N ARG A 15 6.04 9.20 -9.22
CA ARG A 15 6.41 10.62 -9.33
C ARG A 15 7.87 10.84 -9.73
N ALA A 16 8.77 9.93 -9.33
CA ALA A 16 10.18 9.96 -9.73
C ALA A 16 10.42 9.35 -11.13
N HIS A 17 9.36 9.03 -11.88
CA HIS A 17 9.42 8.40 -13.21
C HIS A 17 10.18 7.08 -13.25
N TYR A 18 10.16 6.31 -12.15
CA TYR A 18 10.73 4.96 -12.18
C TYR A 18 9.89 4.00 -13.03
N ARG A 19 10.58 3.04 -13.66
CA ARG A 19 9.94 1.94 -14.36
C ARG A 19 9.44 0.90 -13.34
N ILE A 20 8.12 0.77 -13.23
CA ILE A 20 7.46 -0.22 -12.35
C ILE A 20 6.95 -1.37 -13.23
N VAL A 21 7.33 -2.60 -12.89
CA VAL A 21 6.88 -3.82 -13.57
C VAL A 21 6.43 -4.85 -12.54
N GLU A 22 5.42 -5.62 -12.89
CA GLU A 22 4.95 -6.75 -12.07
C GLU A 22 5.60 -8.04 -12.59
N VAL A 23 6.15 -8.84 -11.66
CA VAL A 23 6.76 -10.12 -11.99
C VAL A 23 6.00 -11.21 -11.23
N PRO A 24 5.44 -12.23 -11.93
CA PRO A 24 4.76 -13.32 -11.26
C PRO A 24 5.78 -14.15 -10.47
N ILE A 25 5.58 -14.23 -9.16
CA ILE A 25 6.42 -15.03 -8.25
C ILE A 25 5.55 -16.01 -7.46
N HIS A 26 6.07 -17.22 -7.26
CA HIS A 26 5.41 -18.21 -6.41
C HIS A 26 5.59 -17.81 -4.94
N TYR A 27 4.50 -17.40 -4.29
CA TYR A 27 4.50 -17.08 -2.87
C TYR A 27 4.16 -18.32 -2.04
N ARG A 28 5.01 -18.65 -1.05
CA ARG A 28 4.74 -19.78 -0.15
C ARG A 28 3.76 -19.38 0.93
N HIS A 29 2.91 -20.33 1.34
CA HIS A 29 2.07 -20.13 2.51
C HIS A 29 2.93 -19.86 3.76
N ARG A 30 2.50 -18.92 4.60
CA ARG A 30 3.17 -18.64 5.87
C ARG A 30 3.14 -19.92 6.72
N SER A 31 4.31 -20.41 7.13
CA SER A 31 4.42 -21.67 7.86
C SER A 31 4.19 -21.51 9.37
N HIS A 32 4.51 -20.35 9.95
CA HIS A 32 4.39 -20.09 11.39
C HIS A 32 3.92 -18.68 11.69
N GLY A 33 3.29 -18.51 12.86
CA GLY A 33 2.81 -17.23 13.38
C GLY A 33 1.45 -16.79 12.81
N ARG A 34 0.76 -15.92 13.56
CA ARG A 34 -0.50 -15.31 13.11
C ARG A 34 -0.22 -14.01 12.38
N SER A 35 -0.95 -13.78 11.29
CA SER A 35 -0.86 -12.53 10.57
C SER A 35 -1.36 -11.39 11.46
N LYS A 36 -0.58 -10.30 11.49
CA LYS A 36 -0.87 -9.10 12.30
C LYS A 36 -1.97 -8.22 11.68
N VAL A 37 -2.44 -8.59 10.48
CA VAL A 37 -3.36 -7.80 9.67
C VAL A 37 -4.44 -8.70 9.07
N ALA A 38 -4.04 -9.70 8.30
CA ALA A 38 -4.96 -10.69 7.73
C ALA A 38 -5.41 -11.69 8.81
N GLY A 39 -6.71 -11.94 8.92
CA GLY A 39 -7.27 -12.86 9.94
C GLY A 39 -8.14 -12.21 11.00
N THR A 40 -8.28 -10.86 10.99
CA THR A 40 -9.34 -10.17 11.74
C THR A 40 -10.03 -9.14 10.84
N ILE A 41 -11.35 -9.03 10.95
CA ILE A 41 -12.14 -8.03 10.20
C ILE A 41 -11.68 -6.61 10.60
N ALA A 42 -11.48 -6.36 11.89
CA ALA A 42 -11.02 -5.08 12.40
C ALA A 42 -9.63 -4.68 11.87
N GLY A 43 -8.67 -5.62 11.82
CA GLY A 43 -7.33 -5.37 11.26
C GLY A 43 -7.38 -5.06 9.77
N SER A 44 -8.21 -5.79 9.03
CA SER A 44 -8.40 -5.61 7.58
C SER A 44 -9.05 -4.27 7.25
N MET A 45 -10.14 -3.90 7.95
CA MET A 45 -10.81 -2.61 7.77
C MET A 45 -9.88 -1.44 8.10
N LYS A 46 -9.10 -1.55 9.19
CA LYS A 46 -8.13 -0.52 9.57
C LYS A 46 -7.07 -0.36 8.47
N ALA A 47 -6.51 -1.47 7.96
CA ALA A 47 -5.54 -1.42 6.88
C ALA A 47 -6.12 -0.76 5.61
N ALA A 48 -7.32 -1.17 5.19
CA ALA A 48 -8.02 -0.59 4.05
C ALA A 48 -8.24 0.92 4.22
N PHE A 49 -8.75 1.35 5.39
CA PHE A 49 -8.98 2.77 5.69
C PHE A 49 -7.69 3.60 5.56
N TYR A 50 -6.57 3.13 6.12
CA TYR A 50 -5.30 3.86 6.02
C TYR A 50 -4.72 3.88 4.61
N MET A 51 -4.85 2.79 3.85
CA MET A 51 -4.42 2.76 2.45
C MET A 51 -5.23 3.75 1.62
N VAL A 52 -6.57 3.70 1.69
CA VAL A 52 -7.46 4.62 0.97
C VAL A 52 -7.22 6.07 1.37
N ARG A 53 -7.11 6.35 2.67
CA ARG A 53 -6.82 7.71 3.16
C ARG A 53 -5.49 8.24 2.61
N THR A 54 -4.44 7.42 2.57
CA THR A 54 -3.15 7.84 1.99
C THR A 54 -3.26 8.07 0.48
N THR A 55 -3.98 7.21 -0.24
CA THR A 55 -4.25 7.42 -1.67
C THR A 55 -4.96 8.75 -1.91
N LEU A 56 -6.03 9.04 -1.18
CA LEU A 56 -6.77 10.30 -1.30
C LEU A 56 -5.90 11.53 -0.98
N ARG A 57 -5.03 11.44 0.04
CA ARG A 57 -4.07 12.50 0.37
C ARG A 57 -3.16 12.82 -0.82
N TYR A 58 -2.60 11.80 -1.46
CA TYR A 58 -1.73 11.99 -2.62
C TYR A 58 -2.49 12.39 -3.88
N ALA A 59 -3.70 11.89 -4.08
CA ALA A 59 -4.57 12.28 -5.19
C ALA A 59 -4.92 13.78 -5.13
N GLY A 60 -5.25 14.32 -3.95
CA GLY A 60 -5.46 15.75 -3.77
C GLY A 60 -4.19 16.60 -4.04
N THR A 61 -3.01 16.00 -3.83
CA THR A 61 -1.70 16.64 -4.07
C THR A 61 -1.23 16.48 -5.53
N MET A 62 -1.93 15.73 -6.39
CA MET A 62 -1.58 15.59 -7.82
C MET A 62 -1.76 16.88 -8.61
N ARG A 63 -2.35 17.93 -8.03
CA ARG A 63 -2.80 19.11 -8.77
C ARG A 63 -1.76 20.23 -8.97
N THR A 64 -0.48 20.02 -8.63
CA THR A 64 0.51 21.12 -8.55
C THR A 64 1.78 20.94 -9.40
N HIS A 65 1.89 19.89 -10.22
CA HIS A 65 3.04 19.75 -11.12
C HIS A 65 2.57 19.51 -12.57
N ALA A 66 1.93 20.54 -13.13
CA ALA A 66 1.80 20.73 -14.57
C ALA A 66 2.82 21.79 -14.99
#